data_AF-A0A7J8ZUV9-F1
#
_entry.id   AF-A0A7J8ZUV9-F1
#
_cell.length_a   1.000
_cell.length_b   1.000
_cell.length_c   1.000
_cell.angle_alpha   90.00
_cell.angle_beta   90.00
_cell.angle_gamma   90.00
#
_symmetry.space_group_name_H-M   'P 1'
#
loop_
_entity.id
_entity.type
_entity.pdbx_description
1 polymer ?
#
loop_
_entity_poly.entity_id
_entity_poly.type
_entity_poly.pdbx_seq_one_letter_code
_entity_poly.pdbx_strand_id
1 'polypeptide(L)'
;MWLEEINLGSYRQIFKENGVNGEYLEGMSMFTTEQILRFIRRCHMKWGDFITLLACLKGEQKVRRPWWAPSCLSIFFVKVAKRNRQSRVVSLKLEP
;
A
#
# COMPACT_ATOMS: atom_id res chain seq x y z
N MET A 1 -7.60 -1.99 -9.76
CA MET A 1 -6.20 -2.50 -9.81
C MET A 1 -5.30 -1.79 -8.80
N TRP A 2 -5.80 -1.39 -7.62
CA TRP A 2 -5.02 -0.59 -6.67
C TRP A 2 -3.79 -1.31 -6.11
N LEU A 3 -3.89 -2.60 -5.79
CA LEU A 3 -2.74 -3.39 -5.33
C LEU A 3 -1.63 -3.49 -6.38
N GLU A 4 -1.98 -3.54 -7.67
CA GLU A 4 -1.00 -3.58 -8.77
C GLU A 4 -0.27 -2.24 -8.90
N GLU A 5 -0.97 -1.13 -8.69
CA GLU A 5 -0.40 0.23 -8.74
C GLU A 5 0.66 0.46 -7.65
N ILE A 6 0.51 -0.16 -6.48
CA ILE A 6 1.47 -0.07 -5.36
C ILE A 6 2.47 -1.23 -5.32
N ASN A 7 2.58 -2.01 -6.42
CA ASN A 7 3.48 -3.15 -6.55
C ASN A 7 3.22 -4.30 -5.54
N LEU A 8 1.98 -4.40 -5.05
CA LEU A 8 1.49 -5.48 -4.17
C LEU A 8 0.50 -6.41 -4.89
N GLY A 9 0.45 -6.36 -6.23
CA GLY A 9 -0.48 -7.16 -7.04
C GLY A 9 -0.35 -8.68 -6.80
N SER A 10 0.85 -9.17 -6.48
CA SER A 10 1.10 -10.58 -6.14
C SER A 10 0.33 -11.06 -4.90
N TYR A 11 -0.05 -10.14 -4.00
CA TYR A 11 -0.81 -10.47 -2.78
C TYR A 11 -2.32 -10.55 -3.01
N ARG A 12 -2.82 -10.21 -4.22
CA ARG A 12 -4.26 -10.19 -4.52
C ARG A 12 -4.95 -11.52 -4.24
N GLN A 13 -4.34 -12.62 -4.70
CA GLN A 13 -4.90 -13.95 -4.50
C GLN A 13 -4.91 -14.34 -3.02
N ILE A 14 -3.82 -14.06 -2.32
CA ILE A 14 -3.67 -14.34 -0.89
C ILE A 14 -4.69 -13.54 -0.07
N PHE A 15 -4.94 -12.28 -0.41
CA PHE A 15 -5.94 -11.45 0.26
C PHE A 15 -7.35 -12.01 0.05
N LYS A 16 -7.65 -12.46 -1.18
CA LYS A 16 -8.93 -13.10 -1.49
C LYS A 16 -9.15 -14.38 -0.69
N GLU A 17 -8.14 -15.24 -0.62
CA GLU A 17 -8.19 -16.50 0.15
C GLU A 17 -8.32 -16.26 1.66
N ASN A 18 -7.76 -15.15 2.17
CA ASN A 18 -7.81 -14.80 3.58
C ASN A 18 -8.99 -13.88 3.97
N GLY A 19 -9.87 -13.55 3.03
CA GLY A 19 -11.03 -12.68 3.27
C GLY A 19 -10.66 -11.23 3.57
N VAL A 20 -9.50 -10.77 3.12
CA VAL A 20 -9.03 -9.39 3.30
C VAL A 20 -9.71 -8.50 2.25
N ASN A 21 -10.68 -7.71 2.69
CA ASN A 21 -11.42 -6.75 1.86
C ASN A 21 -10.99 -5.30 2.15
N GLY A 22 -11.62 -4.32 1.47
CA GLY A 22 -11.33 -2.91 1.67
C GLY A 22 -11.59 -2.42 3.10
N GLU A 23 -12.69 -2.86 3.70
CA GLU A 23 -13.07 -2.51 5.07
C GLU A 23 -12.06 -3.03 6.11
N TYR A 24 -11.57 -4.27 5.93
CA TYR A 24 -10.51 -4.85 6.74
C TYR A 24 -9.22 -4.03 6.66
N LEU A 25 -8.85 -3.58 5.47
CA LEU A 25 -7.66 -2.76 5.26
C LEU A 25 -7.83 -1.35 5.86
N GLU A 26 -9.01 -0.76 5.80
CA GLU A 26 -9.30 0.53 6.43
C GLU A 26 -9.19 0.45 7.96
N GLY A 27 -9.71 -0.64 8.54
CA GLY A 27 -9.57 -0.96 9.97
C GLY A 27 -8.14 -1.30 10.42
N MET A 28 -7.22 -1.54 9.49
CA MET A 28 -5.84 -1.93 9.79
C MET A 28 -5.07 -0.84 10.56
N SER A 29 -5.48 0.42 10.44
CA SER A 29 -4.95 1.56 11.22
C SER A 29 -5.16 1.42 12.73
N MET A 30 -6.18 0.65 13.13
CA MET A 30 -6.55 0.39 14.53
C MET A 30 -6.01 -0.95 15.04
N PHE A 31 -5.26 -1.68 14.23
CA PHE A 31 -4.77 -3.00 14.62
C PHE A 31 -3.74 -2.90 15.72
N THR A 32 -3.86 -3.79 16.71
CA THR A 32 -2.80 -4.01 17.69
C THR A 32 -1.61 -4.69 17.03
N THR A 33 -0.44 -4.63 17.67
CA THR A 33 0.77 -5.32 17.21
C THR A 33 0.51 -6.82 16.98
N GLU A 34 -0.31 -7.47 17.81
CA GLU A 34 -0.65 -8.88 17.61
C GLU A 34 -1.48 -9.12 16.35
N GLN A 35 -2.47 -8.27 16.10
CA GLN A 35 -3.31 -8.35 14.90
C GLN A 35 -2.47 -8.13 13.64
N ILE A 36 -1.54 -7.17 13.69
CA ILE A 36 -0.55 -6.94 12.62
C ILE A 36 0.30 -8.20 12.39
N LEU A 37 0.89 -8.78 13.44
CA LEU A 37 1.72 -9.96 13.30
C LEU A 37 0.95 -11.19 12.79
N ARG A 38 -0.30 -11.37 13.24
CA ARG A 38 -1.19 -12.43 12.72
C ARG A 38 -1.51 -12.21 11.24
N PHE A 39 -1.81 -10.98 10.84
CA PHE A 39 -2.07 -10.62 9.44
C PHE A 39 -0.86 -10.92 8.55
N ILE A 40 0.32 -10.45 8.94
CA ILE A 40 1.57 -10.62 8.16
C ILE A 40 1.89 -12.11 7.98
N ARG A 41 1.76 -12.90 9.05
CA ARG A 41 1.97 -14.35 8.98
C ARG A 41 0.94 -15.03 8.07
N ARG A 42 -0.34 -14.71 8.24
CA ARG A 42 -1.45 -15.30 7.46
C ARG A 42 -1.37 -14.97 5.97
N CYS A 43 -0.95 -13.75 5.64
CA CYS A 43 -0.80 -13.31 4.25
C CYS A 43 0.59 -13.59 3.67
N HIS A 44 1.49 -14.25 4.41
CA HIS A 44 2.90 -14.46 4.04
C HIS A 44 3.56 -13.18 3.51
N MET A 45 3.21 -12.04 4.12
CA MET A 45 3.58 -10.73 3.63
C MET A 45 4.98 -10.37 4.12
N LYS A 46 5.81 -9.77 3.26
CA LYS A 46 7.09 -9.22 3.72
C LYS A 46 6.81 -7.98 4.58
N TRP A 47 7.61 -7.78 5.61
CA TRP A 47 7.48 -6.60 6.47
C TRP A 47 7.54 -5.28 5.69
N GLY A 48 8.47 -5.15 4.73
CA GLY A 48 8.58 -3.95 3.89
C GLY A 48 7.35 -3.69 3.00
N ASP A 49 6.72 -4.76 2.50
CA ASP A 49 5.50 -4.68 1.71
C ASP A 49 4.31 -4.26 2.59
N PHE A 50 4.24 -4.77 3.82
CA PHE A 50 3.25 -4.37 4.82
C PHE A 50 3.36 -2.88 5.18
N ILE A 51 4.59 -2.37 5.38
CA ILE A 51 4.81 -0.93 5.62
C ILE A 51 4.35 -0.11 4.40
N THR A 52 4.61 -0.60 3.19
CA THR A 52 4.16 0.06 1.95
C THR A 52 2.62 0.12 1.88
N LEU A 53 1.94 -0.96 2.24
CA LEU A 53 0.48 -1.03 2.32
C LEU A 53 -0.07 -0.01 3.33
N LEU A 54 0.46 0.01 4.56
CA LEU A 54 0.05 0.96 5.61
C LEU A 54 0.26 2.42 5.19
N ALA A 55 1.42 2.74 4.61
CA ALA A 55 1.71 4.10 4.15
C ALA A 55 0.75 4.56 3.05
N CYS A 56 0.33 3.65 2.17
CA CYS A 56 -0.66 3.94 1.13
C CYS A 56 -2.08 4.09 1.70
N LEU A 57 -2.48 3.25 2.67
CA LEU A 57 -3.78 3.34 3.34
C LEU A 57 -3.95 4.64 4.12
N LYS A 58 -2.89 5.08 4.83
CA LYS A 58 -2.92 6.30 5.65
C LYS A 58 -2.90 7.59 4.81
N GLY A 59 -2.79 7.49 3.48
CA GLY A 59 -2.67 8.65 2.60
C GLY A 59 -1.37 9.44 2.80
N GLU A 60 -0.41 8.92 3.57
CA GLU A 60 0.90 9.53 3.85
C GLU A 60 1.87 9.38 2.66
N GLN A 61 1.36 9.48 1.43
CA GLN A 61 2.18 9.56 0.23
C GLN A 61 2.62 11.01 -0.06
N LYS A 62 2.96 11.80 0.98
CA LYS A 62 3.99 12.84 0.80
C LYS A 62 5.30 12.07 0.82
N VAL A 63 5.94 11.94 -0.34
CA VAL A 63 7.25 11.29 -0.52
C VAL A 63 8.30 11.99 0.33
N ARG A 64 8.29 11.73 1.63
CA ARG A 64 9.43 11.98 2.48
C ARG A 64 10.24 10.72 2.35
N ARG A 65 11.40 10.82 1.69
CA ARG A 65 12.39 9.74 1.64
C ARG A 65 12.46 9.12 3.04
N PRO A 66 12.13 7.82 3.20
CA PRO A 66 12.37 7.17 4.47
C PRO A 66 13.86 7.36 4.79
N TRP A 67 14.20 7.85 5.99
CA TRP A 67 15.58 8.24 6.31
C TRP A 67 16.57 7.06 6.24
N TRP A 68 16.05 5.83 6.32
CA TRP A 68 16.77 4.58 6.20
C TRP A 68 16.93 4.08 4.75
N ALA A 69 16.38 4.77 3.74
CA ALA A 69 16.43 4.34 2.35
C ALA A 69 17.74 4.79 1.65
N PRO A 70 18.57 3.87 1.13
CA PRO A 70 19.75 4.20 0.34
C PRO A 70 19.43 5.05 -0.90
N SER A 71 20.31 5.98 -1.24
CA SER A 71 20.14 6.94 -2.36
C SER A 71 19.80 6.29 -3.71
N CYS A 72 20.25 5.04 -3.93
CA CYS A 72 20.03 4.26 -5.16
C CYS A 72 18.59 3.77 -5.36
N LEU A 73 17.76 3.70 -4.30
CA LEU A 73 16.34 3.29 -4.41
C LEU A 73 15.40 4.45 -4.75
N SER A 74 15.92 5.68 -4.87
CA SER A 74 15.13 6.90 -5.06
C SER A 74 14.30 6.95 -6.35
N ILE A 75 14.75 6.28 -7.41
CA ILE A 75 14.06 6.26 -8.71
C ILE A 75 12.70 5.55 -8.61
N PHE A 76 12.60 4.46 -7.82
CA PHE A 76 11.34 3.74 -7.62
C PHE A 76 10.31 4.61 -6.90
N PHE A 77 10.71 5.30 -5.82
CA PHE A 77 9.81 6.16 -5.05
C PHE A 77 9.32 7.38 -5.84
N VAL A 78 10.17 8.00 -6.66
CA VAL A 78 9.77 9.13 -7.52
C VAL A 78 8.80 8.69 -8.62
N LYS A 79 8.99 7.49 -9.20
CA LYS A 79 8.15 6.97 -10.28
C LYS A 79 6.74 6.60 -9.81
N VAL A 80 6.60 6.04 -8.61
CA VAL A 80 5.31 5.75 -7.96
C VAL A 80 4.57 7.04 -7.61
N ALA A 81 5.28 8.04 -7.07
CA ALA A 81 4.68 9.31 -6.68
C ALA A 81 4.22 10.19 -7.85
N LYS A 82 4.96 10.19 -8.96
CA LYS A 82 4.59 10.96 -10.17
C LYS A 82 3.32 10.41 -10.83
N ARG A 83 3.08 9.09 -10.74
CA ARG A 83 1.88 8.43 -11.30
C ARG A 83 0.63 8.62 -10.44
N ASN A 84 0.75 8.62 -9.12
CA ASN A 84 -0.40 8.79 -8.23
C ASN A 84 -1.04 10.20 -8.33
N ARG A 85 -0.23 11.24 -8.61
CA ARG A 85 -0.75 12.58 -8.96
C ARG A 85 -1.59 12.59 -10.24
N GLN A 86 -1.26 11.78 -11.25
CA GLN A 86 -2.01 11.73 -12.50
C GLN A 86 -3.32 10.92 -12.35
N SER A 87 -3.34 9.86 -11.55
CA SER A 87 -4.55 9.06 -11.29
C SER A 87 -5.65 9.89 -10.61
N ARG A 88 -5.30 10.77 -9.67
CA ARG A 88 -6.26 11.71 -9.05
C ARG A 88 -6.85 12.75 -10.02
N VAL A 89 -6.11 13.18 -11.03
CA VAL A 89 -6.64 14.12 -12.06
C VAL A 89 -7.64 13.42 -12.98
N VAL A 90 -7.48 12.11 -13.19
CA VAL A 90 -8.40 11.32 -14.04
C VAL A 90 -9.64 10.87 -13.25
N SER A 91 -9.53 10.56 -11.96
CA SER A 91 -10.68 10.18 -11.12
C SER A 91 -11.56 11.36 -10.65
N LEU A 92 -11.09 12.62 -10.77
CA LEU A 92 -11.92 13.81 -10.53
C LEU A 92 -12.77 14.22 -11.75
N LYS A 93 -12.59 13.57 -12.91
CA LYS A 93 -13.46 13.70 -14.07
C LYS A 93 -14.44 12.52 -14.12
N LEU A 94 -15.25 12.42 -13.08
CA LEU A 94 -16.47 11.61 -13.12
C LEU A 94 -17.63 12.57 -13.36
N GLU A 95 -18.05 12.65 -14.62
CA GLU A 95 -19.44 12.89 -15.02
C GLU A 95 -19.71 12.05 -16.29
N PRO A 96 -20.97 11.66 -16.56
CA PRO A 96 -22.22 12.01 -15.85
C PRO A 96 -22.72 10.96 -14.85
#